data_AF-E6WKZ6-F1
#
_entry.id   AF-E6WKZ6-F1
#
_cell.length_a   1.000
_cell.length_b   1.000
_cell.length_c   1.000
_cell.angle_alpha   90.00
_cell.angle_beta   90.00
_cell.angle_gamma   90.00
#
_symmetry.space_group_name_H-M   'P 1'
#
loop_
_entity.id
_entity.type
_entity.pdbx_description
1 polymer ?
#
loop_
_entity_poly.entity_id
_entity_poly.type
_entity_poly.pdbx_seq_one_letter_code
_entity_poly.pdbx_strand_id
1 'polypeptide(L)'
;MNENEKISLQERGFAKSIGFGKRPALLIVDFVNAFTDPSAPLGGKADRQIIITNSIISFARKNDVPVLFSTIRYDGHELEDAGIWINKIGGLTTLASNLKGSEVDYRLDRRPEDAVIVKKFASCFFGTDLTSRLIAKQIDTLIITGCTTSGCVRATAVDACQSGFRPVVVSDAVMDRVEASHHQSLIDISLKYGDVLTSLETMAKIENRHQ
;
A
#
# COMPACT_ATOMS: atom_id res chain seq x y z
N MET A 1 15.98 -4.79 14.29
CA MET A 1 16.15 -6.22 14.62
C MET A 1 17.56 -6.61 14.27
N ASN A 2 18.32 -7.13 15.22
CA ASN A 2 19.68 -7.62 14.98
C ASN A 2 19.64 -9.02 14.33
N GLU A 3 20.79 -9.51 13.86
CA GLU A 3 20.87 -10.80 13.16
C GLU A 3 20.49 -11.98 14.05
N ASN A 4 20.88 -11.97 15.33
CA ASN A 4 20.58 -13.04 16.28
C ASN A 4 19.07 -13.16 16.54
N GLU A 5 18.38 -12.03 16.70
CA GLU A 5 16.92 -11.99 16.83
C GLU A 5 16.24 -12.56 15.58
N LYS A 6 16.75 -12.21 14.38
CA LYS A 6 16.21 -12.71 13.11
C LYS A 6 16.37 -14.23 13.00
N ILE A 7 17.54 -14.76 13.30
CA ILE A 7 17.82 -16.21 13.27
C ILE A 7 16.90 -16.94 14.25
N SER A 8 16.83 -16.47 15.50
CA SER A 8 15.97 -17.07 16.52
C SER A 8 14.49 -17.09 16.11
N LEU A 9 13.99 -16.03 15.48
CA LEU A 9 12.62 -15.98 14.96
C LEU A 9 12.39 -16.96 13.80
N GLN A 10 13.37 -17.10 12.90
CA GLN A 10 13.31 -18.05 11.79
C GLN A 10 13.31 -19.50 12.29
N GLU A 11 14.13 -19.85 13.28
CA GLU A 11 14.14 -21.16 13.93
C GLU A 11 12.79 -21.48 14.59
N ARG A 12 12.10 -20.45 15.10
CA ARG A 12 10.74 -20.53 15.65
C ARG A 12 9.64 -20.58 14.59
N GLY A 13 9.99 -20.55 13.30
CA GLY A 13 9.06 -20.69 12.18
C GLY A 13 8.44 -19.39 11.67
N PHE A 14 8.92 -18.21 12.12
CA PHE A 14 8.54 -16.92 11.52
C PHE A 14 9.29 -16.67 10.20
N ALA A 15 8.87 -15.65 9.45
CA ALA A 15 9.57 -15.16 8.26
C ALA A 15 9.71 -16.18 7.11
N LYS A 16 8.78 -17.14 7.02
CA LYS A 16 8.65 -17.96 5.82
C LYS A 16 8.12 -17.11 4.67
N SER A 17 8.64 -17.32 3.47
CA SER A 17 8.07 -16.70 2.28
C SER A 17 6.69 -17.28 2.01
N ILE A 18 5.70 -16.41 1.81
CA ILE A 18 4.37 -16.80 1.36
C ILE A 18 4.43 -17.28 -0.11
N GLY A 19 5.39 -16.76 -0.87
CA GLY A 19 5.58 -17.02 -2.28
C GLY A 19 4.76 -16.07 -3.16
N PHE A 20 5.11 -16.05 -4.44
CA PHE A 20 4.46 -15.21 -5.45
C PHE A 20 3.53 -16.06 -6.30
N GLY A 21 2.27 -15.64 -6.44
CA GLY A 21 1.27 -16.34 -7.24
C GLY A 21 1.36 -16.01 -8.73
N LYS A 22 0.38 -16.47 -9.50
CA LYS A 22 0.34 -16.37 -10.97
C LYS A 22 -0.43 -15.15 -11.47
N ARG A 23 -1.32 -14.60 -10.63
CA ARG A 23 -2.22 -13.50 -11.01
C ARG A 23 -2.06 -12.34 -10.04
N PRO A 24 -1.00 -11.54 -10.18
CA PRO A 24 -0.79 -10.38 -9.33
C PRO A 24 -1.67 -9.20 -9.74
N ALA A 25 -1.93 -8.30 -8.80
CA ALA A 25 -2.36 -6.92 -9.04
C ALA A 25 -1.46 -5.95 -8.28
N LEU A 26 -1.24 -4.76 -8.83
CA LEU A 26 -0.52 -3.66 -8.18
C LEU A 26 -1.52 -2.70 -7.53
N LEU A 27 -1.36 -2.45 -6.24
CA LEU A 27 -2.14 -1.48 -5.47
C LEU A 27 -1.23 -0.36 -4.95
N ILE A 28 -1.51 0.87 -5.37
CA ILE A 28 -0.87 2.09 -4.90
C ILE A 28 -1.72 2.67 -3.77
N VAL A 29 -1.25 2.53 -2.53
CA VAL A 29 -1.99 2.95 -1.34
C VAL A 29 -1.76 4.43 -1.06
N ASP A 30 -2.77 5.27 -1.22
CA ASP A 30 -2.83 6.64 -0.70
C ASP A 30 -1.62 7.55 -1.00
N PHE A 31 -0.99 7.42 -2.18
CA PHE A 31 -0.15 8.50 -2.71
C PHE A 31 -1.04 9.65 -3.20
N VAL A 32 -1.62 10.36 -2.25
CA VAL A 32 -2.46 11.54 -2.45
C VAL A 32 -1.79 12.77 -1.87
N ASN A 33 -2.17 13.95 -2.35
CA ASN A 33 -1.51 15.22 -2.04
C ASN A 33 -1.30 15.45 -0.53
N ALA A 34 -2.27 15.09 0.31
CA ALA A 34 -2.16 15.25 1.77
C ALA A 34 -1.03 14.42 2.40
N PHE A 35 -0.66 13.27 1.81
CA PHE A 35 0.39 12.41 2.31
C PHE A 35 1.75 12.66 1.65
N THR A 36 1.77 13.19 0.43
CA THR A 36 3.00 13.34 -0.37
C THR A 36 3.60 14.74 -0.36
N ASP A 37 2.90 15.72 0.22
CA ASP A 37 3.41 17.06 0.49
C ASP A 37 3.98 17.13 1.91
N PRO A 38 5.31 17.26 2.12
CA PRO A 38 5.92 17.31 3.44
C PRO A 38 5.48 18.51 4.30
N SER A 39 4.87 19.54 3.72
CA SER A 39 4.33 20.69 4.43
C SER A 39 2.92 20.45 4.98
N ALA A 40 2.21 19.44 4.45
CA ALA A 40 0.88 19.09 4.92
C ALA A 40 0.92 18.39 6.29
N PRO A 41 -0.13 18.52 7.12
CA PRO A 41 -0.21 17.84 8.42
C PRO A 41 0.01 16.32 8.39
N LEU A 42 -0.41 15.66 7.30
CA LEU A 42 -0.24 14.22 7.10
C LEU A 42 1.01 13.89 6.25
N GLY A 43 1.76 14.89 5.83
CA GLY A 43 2.80 14.83 4.82
C GLY A 43 4.02 13.99 5.18
N GLY A 44 4.73 13.54 4.14
CA GLY A 44 6.07 12.98 4.19
C GLY A 44 6.78 13.16 2.84
N LYS A 45 8.11 12.97 2.82
CA LYS A 45 8.91 13.06 1.57
C LYS A 45 8.79 11.76 0.78
N ALA A 46 8.07 11.81 -0.34
CA ALA A 46 7.73 10.64 -1.15
C ALA A 46 8.33 10.65 -2.57
N ASP A 47 9.14 11.65 -2.93
CA ASP A 47 9.63 11.87 -4.30
C ASP A 47 10.29 10.63 -4.90
N ARG A 48 11.20 10.00 -4.13
CA ARG A 48 11.88 8.77 -4.55
C ARG A 48 10.90 7.61 -4.73
N GLN A 49 9.99 7.42 -3.78
CA GLN A 49 9.03 6.33 -3.80
C GLN A 49 8.02 6.47 -4.96
N ILE A 50 7.64 7.71 -5.32
CA ILE A 50 6.80 7.99 -6.49
C ILE A 50 7.53 7.62 -7.79
N ILE A 51 8.81 8.00 -7.94
CA ILE A 51 9.62 7.64 -9.11
C ILE A 51 9.71 6.11 -9.27
N ILE A 52 9.98 5.40 -8.17
CA ILE A 52 10.06 3.94 -8.16
C ILE A 52 8.68 3.34 -8.48
N THR A 53 7.61 3.85 -7.88
CA THR A 53 6.24 3.39 -8.14
C THR A 53 5.84 3.57 -9.58
N ASN A 54 6.21 4.67 -10.24
CA ASN A 54 5.98 4.87 -11.68
C ASN A 54 6.71 3.84 -12.54
N SER A 55 7.93 3.46 -12.17
CA SER A 55 8.65 2.36 -12.85
C SER A 55 7.88 1.04 -12.72
N ILE A 56 7.35 0.74 -11.54
CA ILE A 56 6.54 -0.47 -11.29
C ILE A 56 5.21 -0.40 -12.03
N ILE A 57 4.52 0.75 -12.08
CA ILE A 57 3.29 0.96 -12.85
C ILE A 57 3.53 0.66 -14.33
N SER A 58 4.58 1.24 -14.90
CA SER A 58 4.94 1.01 -16.31
C SER A 58 5.24 -0.46 -16.57
N PHE A 59 6.00 -1.10 -15.69
CA PHE A 59 6.34 -2.52 -15.80
C PHE A 59 5.11 -3.44 -15.65
N ALA A 60 4.25 -3.17 -14.68
CA ALA A 60 3.01 -3.89 -14.43
C ALA A 60 2.12 -3.87 -15.68
N ARG A 61 1.91 -2.69 -16.27
CA ARG A 61 1.10 -2.53 -17.50
C ARG A 61 1.69 -3.29 -18.69
N LYS A 62 3.01 -3.24 -18.90
CA LYS A 62 3.69 -4.01 -19.96
C LYS A 62 3.54 -5.52 -19.80
N ASN A 63 3.23 -5.96 -18.58
CA ASN A 63 3.07 -7.36 -18.22
C ASN A 63 1.60 -7.71 -17.91
N ASP A 64 0.63 -6.93 -18.36
CA ASP A 64 -0.81 -7.20 -18.14
C ASP A 64 -1.21 -7.38 -16.66
N VAL A 65 -0.47 -6.76 -15.73
CA VAL A 65 -0.79 -6.73 -14.31
C VAL A 65 -1.74 -5.55 -14.04
N PRO A 66 -2.95 -5.78 -13.51
CA PRO A 66 -3.88 -4.70 -13.18
C PRO A 66 -3.29 -3.71 -12.18
N VAL A 67 -3.52 -2.43 -12.41
CA VAL A 67 -3.08 -1.33 -11.54
C VAL A 67 -4.30 -0.69 -10.89
N LEU A 68 -4.27 -0.58 -9.56
CA LEU A 68 -5.29 0.04 -8.74
C LEU A 68 -4.66 1.12 -7.85
N PHE A 69 -5.39 2.19 -7.59
CA PHE A 69 -5.01 3.24 -6.65
C PHE A 69 -6.01 3.24 -5.48
N SER A 70 -5.61 3.76 -4.32
CA SER A 70 -6.54 4.12 -3.26
C SER A 70 -6.44 5.58 -2.89
N THR A 71 -7.51 6.09 -2.30
CA THR A 71 -7.53 7.39 -1.63
C THR A 71 -8.41 7.32 -0.39
N ILE A 72 -8.00 8.02 0.67
CA ILE A 72 -8.89 8.34 1.77
C ILE A 72 -9.63 9.63 1.43
N ARG A 73 -10.96 9.59 1.46
CA ARG A 73 -11.80 10.76 1.22
C ARG A 73 -13.02 10.72 2.11
N TYR A 74 -13.27 11.80 2.84
CA TYR A 74 -14.42 11.93 3.74
C TYR A 74 -15.49 12.83 3.13
N ASP A 75 -16.74 12.50 3.40
CA ASP A 75 -17.89 13.24 2.89
C ASP A 75 -18.17 14.47 3.79
N GLY A 76 -18.63 15.56 3.18
CA GLY A 76 -18.90 16.82 3.87
C GLY A 76 -17.67 17.56 4.41
N HIS A 77 -17.92 18.72 5.02
CA HIS A 77 -16.88 19.56 5.63
C HIS A 77 -16.49 19.09 7.04
N GLU A 78 -17.42 18.45 7.75
CA GLU A 78 -17.23 17.99 9.13
C GLU A 78 -16.70 16.56 9.24
N LEU A 79 -16.36 15.93 8.09
CA LEU A 79 -15.88 14.55 8.02
C LEU A 79 -16.85 13.56 8.70
N GLU A 80 -18.13 13.66 8.37
CA GLU A 80 -19.23 12.94 9.03
C GLU A 80 -19.01 11.42 9.10
N ASP A 81 -18.25 10.89 8.14
CA ASP A 81 -17.94 9.48 7.96
C ASP A 81 -16.49 9.10 8.35
N ALA A 82 -15.74 9.99 9.01
CA ALA A 82 -14.42 9.69 9.55
C ALA A 82 -14.44 8.82 10.83
N GLY A 83 -15.63 8.64 11.42
CA GLY A 83 -15.84 7.81 12.61
C GLY A 83 -14.93 8.24 13.76
N ILE A 84 -14.45 7.28 14.56
CA ILE A 84 -13.58 7.57 15.71
C ILE A 84 -12.17 8.04 15.32
N TRP A 85 -11.75 7.85 14.06
CA TRP A 85 -10.35 8.06 13.66
C TRP A 85 -9.96 9.54 13.67
N ILE A 86 -10.91 10.44 13.40
CA ILE A 86 -10.71 11.89 13.47
C ILE A 86 -10.28 12.37 14.86
N ASN A 87 -10.79 11.74 15.92
CA ASN A 87 -10.42 12.06 17.30
C ASN A 87 -8.95 11.75 17.58
N LYS A 88 -8.35 10.84 16.79
CA LYS A 88 -6.95 10.44 16.92
C LYS A 88 -6.02 11.22 16.01
N ILE A 89 -6.48 11.62 14.82
CA ILE A 89 -5.66 12.25 13.78
C ILE A 89 -6.39 13.47 13.21
N GLY A 90 -6.15 14.65 13.78
CA GLY A 90 -6.77 15.90 13.32
C GLY A 90 -6.41 16.28 11.86
N GLY A 91 -5.27 15.81 11.36
CA GLY A 91 -4.85 16.03 9.97
C GLY A 91 -5.77 15.39 8.93
N LEU A 92 -6.67 14.47 9.31
CA LEU A 92 -7.67 13.87 8.42
C LEU A 92 -8.62 14.91 7.81
N THR A 93 -8.75 16.10 8.42
CA THR A 93 -9.45 17.26 7.84
C THR A 93 -8.96 17.66 6.46
N THR A 94 -7.68 17.41 6.15
CA THR A 94 -7.12 17.67 4.81
C THR A 94 -7.68 16.75 3.72
N LEU A 95 -8.35 15.66 4.10
CA LEU A 95 -8.90 14.64 3.20
C LEU A 95 -10.41 14.83 2.95
N ALA A 96 -10.99 15.97 3.36
CA ALA A 96 -12.38 16.32 3.07
C ALA A 96 -12.64 16.35 1.55
N SER A 97 -13.83 15.91 1.14
CA SER A 97 -14.23 15.76 -0.26
C SER A 97 -14.22 17.04 -1.10
N ASN A 98 -14.26 18.20 -0.45
CA ASN A 98 -14.20 19.53 -1.07
C ASN A 98 -12.77 20.09 -1.17
N LEU A 99 -11.76 19.35 -0.69
CA LEU A 99 -10.35 19.73 -0.74
C LEU A 99 -9.56 18.81 -1.69
N LYS A 100 -8.37 19.26 -2.08
CA LYS A 100 -7.48 18.52 -2.98
C LYS A 100 -6.59 17.49 -2.29
N GLY A 101 -6.63 17.40 -0.95
CA GLY A 101 -5.75 16.50 -0.21
C GLY A 101 -5.98 15.02 -0.52
N SER A 102 -7.20 14.65 -0.91
CA SER A 102 -7.58 13.29 -1.32
C SER A 102 -7.35 12.99 -2.82
N GLU A 103 -6.90 13.96 -3.61
CA GLU A 103 -6.55 13.72 -5.01
C GLU A 103 -5.23 12.94 -5.10
N VAL A 104 -5.20 11.91 -5.95
CA VAL A 104 -3.98 11.17 -6.27
C VAL A 104 -2.92 12.14 -6.78
N ASP A 105 -1.70 12.00 -6.26
CA ASP A 105 -0.58 12.87 -6.62
C ASP A 105 -0.34 12.86 -8.13
N TYR A 106 -0.32 14.05 -8.73
CA TYR A 106 -0.19 14.23 -10.18
C TYR A 106 1.11 13.67 -10.76
N ARG A 107 2.14 13.45 -9.91
CA ARG A 107 3.42 12.87 -10.32
C ARG A 107 3.30 11.37 -10.64
N LEU A 108 2.23 10.70 -10.19
CA LEU A 108 1.98 9.31 -10.56
C LEU A 108 1.42 9.21 -11.97
N ASP A 109 1.87 8.21 -12.73
CA ASP A 109 1.38 7.90 -14.08
C ASP A 109 -0.01 7.22 -14.04
N ARG A 110 -0.96 7.82 -13.32
CA ARG A 110 -2.35 7.36 -13.23
C ARG A 110 -3.09 7.75 -14.51
N ARG A 111 -3.74 6.77 -15.13
CA ARG A 111 -4.61 6.96 -16.29
C ARG A 111 -6.06 7.13 -15.86
N PRO A 112 -6.92 7.79 -16.66
CA PRO A 112 -8.34 7.96 -16.35
C PRO A 112 -9.09 6.65 -16.09
N GLU A 113 -8.69 5.56 -16.76
CA GLU A 113 -9.29 4.23 -16.63
C GLU A 113 -8.80 3.42 -15.43
N ASP A 114 -7.73 3.87 -14.75
CA ASP A 114 -7.23 3.16 -13.57
C ASP A 114 -8.25 3.27 -12.43
N ALA A 115 -8.58 2.12 -11.83
CA ALA A 115 -9.53 2.07 -10.73
C ALA A 115 -8.96 2.78 -9.49
N VAL A 116 -9.78 3.62 -8.86
CA VAL A 116 -9.49 4.26 -7.58
C VAL A 116 -10.44 3.74 -6.52
N ILE A 117 -9.90 3.10 -5.48
CA ILE A 117 -10.63 2.64 -4.31
C ILE A 117 -10.72 3.79 -3.32
N VAL A 118 -11.92 4.34 -3.15
CA VAL A 118 -12.20 5.33 -2.11
C VAL A 118 -12.47 4.61 -0.80
N LYS A 119 -11.73 4.95 0.26
CA LYS A 119 -11.88 4.36 1.60
C LYS A 119 -11.99 5.44 2.67
N LYS A 120 -12.47 5.05 3.85
CA LYS A 120 -12.63 5.95 5.01
C LYS A 120 -11.61 5.67 6.12
N PHE A 121 -10.93 4.52 6.07
CA PHE A 121 -10.01 4.08 7.12
C PHE A 121 -8.67 3.58 6.53
N ALA A 122 -7.79 3.07 7.40
CA ALA A 122 -6.42 2.74 7.04
C ALA A 122 -6.32 1.65 5.95
N SER A 123 -6.97 0.50 6.15
CA SER A 123 -6.90 -0.60 5.19
C SER A 123 -7.73 -0.33 3.94
N CYS A 124 -7.20 -0.69 2.76
CA CYS A 124 -7.94 -0.65 1.51
C CYS A 124 -9.05 -1.71 1.42
N PHE A 125 -9.10 -2.66 2.35
CA PHE A 125 -10.14 -3.70 2.42
C PHE A 125 -11.32 -3.29 3.32
N PHE A 126 -11.07 -2.49 4.36
CA PHE A 126 -12.08 -2.20 5.37
C PHE A 126 -13.17 -1.27 4.84
N GLY A 127 -14.39 -1.81 4.67
CA GLY A 127 -15.55 -1.06 4.21
C GLY A 127 -15.50 -0.67 2.72
N THR A 128 -14.71 -1.39 1.91
CA THR A 128 -14.60 -1.15 0.46
C THR A 128 -15.03 -2.39 -0.33
N ASP A 129 -15.05 -2.29 -1.67
CA ASP A 129 -15.30 -3.40 -2.58
C ASP A 129 -14.01 -4.06 -3.11
N LEU A 130 -12.84 -3.78 -2.52
CA LEU A 130 -11.55 -4.28 -3.02
C LEU A 130 -11.51 -5.81 -3.10
N THR A 131 -11.94 -6.53 -2.05
CA THR A 131 -11.98 -8.00 -2.05
C THR A 131 -12.78 -8.55 -3.23
N SER A 132 -13.98 -8.01 -3.45
CA SER A 132 -14.85 -8.42 -4.56
C SER A 132 -14.19 -8.19 -5.92
N ARG A 133 -13.51 -7.05 -6.11
CA ARG A 133 -12.77 -6.74 -7.35
C ARG A 133 -11.62 -7.70 -7.59
N LEU A 134 -10.84 -8.01 -6.55
CA LEU A 134 -9.70 -8.92 -6.64
C LEU A 134 -10.16 -10.35 -6.95
N ILE A 135 -11.19 -10.85 -6.25
CA ILE A 135 -11.78 -12.17 -6.49
C ILE A 135 -12.34 -12.28 -7.91
N ALA A 136 -13.09 -11.29 -8.38
CA ALA A 136 -13.67 -11.29 -9.72
C ALA A 136 -12.61 -11.38 -10.84
N LYS A 137 -11.40 -10.86 -10.57
CA LYS A 137 -10.24 -10.94 -11.48
C LYS A 137 -9.33 -12.15 -11.22
N GLN A 138 -9.69 -13.00 -10.25
CA GLN A 138 -8.92 -14.17 -9.81
C GLN A 138 -7.49 -13.78 -9.38
N ILE A 139 -7.34 -12.62 -8.76
CA ILE A 139 -6.05 -12.17 -8.22
C ILE A 139 -5.66 -13.06 -7.05
N ASP A 140 -4.40 -13.51 -7.02
CA ASP A 140 -3.85 -14.31 -5.91
C ASP A 140 -2.74 -13.57 -5.14
N THR A 141 -2.17 -12.52 -5.73
CA THR A 141 -1.03 -11.77 -5.19
C THR A 141 -1.33 -10.28 -5.25
N LEU A 142 -1.18 -9.58 -4.12
CA LEU A 142 -1.38 -8.14 -4.06
C LEU A 142 -0.04 -7.46 -3.80
N ILE A 143 0.49 -6.79 -4.81
CA ILE A 143 1.70 -5.97 -4.70
C ILE A 143 1.29 -4.61 -4.17
N ILE A 144 1.93 -4.16 -3.08
CA ILE A 144 1.51 -2.97 -2.32
C ILE A 144 2.66 -1.96 -2.31
N THR A 145 2.37 -0.75 -2.81
CA THR A 145 3.21 0.45 -2.71
C THR A 145 2.43 1.57 -2.01
N GLY A 146 3.06 2.72 -1.71
CA GLY A 146 2.33 3.89 -1.22
C GLY A 146 2.62 4.34 0.21
N CYS A 147 1.63 5.00 0.81
CA CYS A 147 1.69 5.71 2.09
C CYS A 147 0.62 5.23 3.08
N THR A 148 0.83 5.28 4.40
CA THR A 148 2.14 5.18 5.04
C THR A 148 2.48 3.75 5.39
N THR A 149 3.76 3.41 5.40
CA THR A 149 4.26 2.07 5.70
C THR A 149 3.66 1.52 6.99
N SER A 150 3.63 2.30 8.06
CA SER A 150 3.12 1.90 9.38
C SER A 150 1.61 2.03 9.57
N GLY A 151 0.94 2.73 8.65
CA GLY A 151 -0.51 2.96 8.69
C GLY A 151 -1.22 2.13 7.62
N CYS A 152 -1.64 2.81 6.55
CA CYS A 152 -2.49 2.23 5.51
C CYS A 152 -1.83 1.05 4.77
N VAL A 153 -0.52 1.09 4.52
CA VAL A 153 0.20 -0.01 3.87
C VAL A 153 0.17 -1.26 4.76
N ARG A 154 0.60 -1.14 6.03
CA ARG A 154 0.57 -2.27 6.98
C ARG A 154 -0.83 -2.82 7.19
N ALA A 155 -1.82 -1.94 7.37
CA ALA A 155 -3.22 -2.35 7.53
C ALA A 155 -3.71 -3.14 6.30
N THR A 156 -3.42 -2.63 5.10
CA THR A 156 -3.78 -3.30 3.84
C THR A 156 -3.05 -4.62 3.66
N ALA A 157 -1.78 -4.73 4.05
CA ALA A 157 -1.01 -5.98 3.97
C ALA A 157 -1.57 -7.05 4.92
N VAL A 158 -1.93 -6.66 6.15
CA VAL A 158 -2.59 -7.55 7.12
C VAL A 158 -3.92 -8.05 6.57
N ASP A 159 -4.78 -7.16 6.09
CA ASP A 159 -6.10 -7.53 5.57
C ASP A 159 -6.00 -8.35 4.26
N ALA A 160 -4.99 -8.10 3.42
CA ALA A 160 -4.72 -8.91 2.24
C ALA A 160 -4.41 -10.36 2.64
N CYS A 161 -3.53 -10.57 3.63
CA CYS A 161 -3.23 -11.88 4.19
C CYS A 161 -4.49 -12.55 4.77
N GLN A 162 -5.28 -11.81 5.55
CA GLN A 162 -6.51 -12.31 6.17
C GLN A 162 -7.59 -12.65 5.15
N SER A 163 -7.60 -11.95 4.01
CA SER A 163 -8.54 -12.17 2.91
C SER A 163 -8.08 -13.23 1.91
N GLY A 164 -6.97 -13.93 2.19
CA GLY A 164 -6.48 -15.05 1.37
C GLY A 164 -5.62 -14.65 0.17
N PHE A 165 -5.18 -13.39 0.08
CA PHE A 165 -4.21 -12.94 -0.93
C PHE A 165 -2.79 -13.05 -0.40
N ARG A 166 -1.81 -13.10 -1.31
CA ARG A 166 -0.38 -13.06 -0.99
C ARG A 166 0.11 -11.60 -1.04
N PRO A 167 0.24 -10.89 0.10
CA PRO A 167 0.74 -9.52 0.07
C PRO A 167 2.25 -9.51 -0.18
N VAL A 168 2.65 -8.63 -1.10
CA VAL A 168 4.04 -8.29 -1.39
C VAL A 168 4.21 -6.80 -1.20
N VAL A 169 4.88 -6.37 -0.13
CA VAL A 169 5.14 -4.95 0.14
C VAL A 169 6.47 -4.56 -0.49
N VAL A 170 6.45 -3.54 -1.34
CA VAL A 170 7.64 -3.08 -2.06
C VAL A 170 8.40 -2.05 -1.22
N SER A 171 9.46 -2.49 -0.55
CA SER A 171 10.13 -1.74 0.54
C SER A 171 10.67 -0.37 0.12
N ASP A 172 11.17 -0.25 -1.10
CA ASP A 172 11.70 0.99 -1.67
C ASP A 172 10.64 1.84 -2.39
N ALA A 173 9.38 1.37 -2.44
CA ALA A 173 8.23 2.07 -3.02
C ALA A 173 7.14 2.40 -1.98
N VAL A 174 7.44 2.24 -0.68
CA VAL A 174 6.57 2.67 0.41
C VAL A 174 7.24 3.77 1.23
N MET A 175 6.44 4.73 1.71
CA MET A 175 6.94 5.88 2.45
C MET A 175 6.30 5.92 3.83
N ASP A 176 7.07 6.37 4.83
CA ASP A 176 6.53 6.84 6.10
C ASP A 176 7.19 8.16 6.47
N ARG A 177 6.48 8.95 7.29
CA ARG A 177 6.97 10.21 7.83
C ARG A 177 7.94 10.01 9.01
N VAL A 178 7.95 8.82 9.60
CA VAL A 178 8.89 8.43 10.67
C VAL A 178 9.64 7.16 10.28
N GLU A 179 10.97 7.26 10.17
CA GLU A 179 11.86 6.16 9.73
C GLU A 179 11.78 4.93 10.64
N ALA A 180 11.75 5.13 11.97
CA ALA A 180 11.62 4.01 12.91
C ALA A 180 10.31 3.23 12.71
N SER A 181 9.20 3.93 12.48
CA SER A 181 7.89 3.33 12.20
C SER A 181 7.87 2.60 10.85
N HIS A 182 8.53 3.17 9.83
CA HIS A 182 8.74 2.53 8.53
C HIS A 182 9.45 1.17 8.69
N HIS A 183 10.63 1.18 9.31
CA HIS A 183 11.45 -0.03 9.48
C HIS A 183 10.74 -1.09 10.32
N GLN A 184 10.14 -0.72 11.45
CA GLN A 184 9.45 -1.69 12.31
C GLN A 184 8.26 -2.33 11.59
N SER A 185 7.54 -1.56 10.77
CA SER A 185 6.39 -2.09 10.04
C SER A 185 6.79 -3.06 8.94
N LEU A 186 7.89 -2.79 8.22
CA LEU A 186 8.44 -3.74 7.26
C LEU A 186 8.91 -5.04 7.94
N ILE A 187 9.53 -4.94 9.12
CA ILE A 187 9.90 -6.12 9.92
C ILE A 187 8.65 -6.91 10.29
N ASP A 188 7.64 -6.27 10.88
CA ASP A 188 6.39 -6.93 11.28
C ASP A 188 5.71 -7.66 10.11
N ILE A 189 5.65 -7.01 8.95
CA ILE A 189 5.07 -7.58 7.73
C ILE A 189 5.88 -8.80 7.29
N SER A 190 7.21 -8.66 7.14
CA SER A 190 8.09 -9.75 6.68
C SER A 190 8.08 -10.97 7.61
N LEU A 191 7.85 -10.76 8.90
CA LEU A 191 7.82 -11.85 9.87
C LEU A 191 6.51 -12.62 9.86
N LYS A 192 5.37 -11.99 9.50
CA LYS A 192 4.03 -12.48 9.87
C LYS A 192 2.97 -12.44 8.77
N TYR A 193 3.02 -11.46 7.88
CA TYR A 193 1.85 -11.13 7.04
C TYR A 193 2.13 -11.23 5.55
N GLY A 194 3.37 -11.00 5.11
CA GLY A 194 3.68 -10.89 3.69
C GLY A 194 5.16 -10.92 3.38
N ASP A 195 5.46 -11.03 2.10
CA ASP A 195 6.83 -10.90 1.61
C ASP A 195 7.16 -9.41 1.46
N VAL A 196 8.37 -9.01 1.87
CA VAL A 196 8.89 -7.65 1.69
C VAL A 196 10.01 -7.72 0.68
N LEU A 197 9.80 -7.14 -0.50
CA LEU A 197 10.72 -7.20 -1.63
C LEU A 197 11.10 -5.78 -2.06
N THR A 198 12.23 -5.63 -2.73
CA THR A 198 12.56 -4.42 -3.48
C THR A 198 11.75 -4.33 -4.79
N SER A 199 11.72 -3.16 -5.39
CA SER A 199 11.10 -2.93 -6.71
C SER A 199 11.69 -3.84 -7.79
N LEU A 200 13.02 -4.04 -7.79
CA LEU A 200 13.71 -4.92 -8.74
C LEU A 200 13.30 -6.39 -8.56
N GLU A 201 13.32 -6.90 -7.33
CA GLU A 201 12.89 -8.27 -7.03
C GLU A 201 11.41 -8.48 -7.39
N THR A 202 10.56 -7.49 -7.11
CA THR A 202 9.14 -7.53 -7.43
C THR A 202 8.91 -7.60 -8.93
N MET A 203 9.59 -6.77 -9.73
CA MET A 203 9.49 -6.81 -11.20
C MET A 203 9.99 -8.14 -11.76
N ALA A 204 11.08 -8.70 -11.22
CA ALA A 204 11.56 -10.02 -11.60
C ALA A 204 10.53 -11.13 -11.27
N LYS A 205 9.81 -11.03 -10.14
CA LYS A 205 8.72 -11.97 -9.81
C LYS A 205 7.53 -11.85 -10.77
N ILE A 206 7.17 -10.62 -11.15
CA ILE A 206 6.12 -10.39 -12.16
C ILE A 206 6.49 -11.05 -13.49
N GLU A 207 7.74 -10.86 -13.96
CA GLU A 207 8.21 -11.41 -15.24
C GLU A 207 8.16 -12.95 -15.26
N ASN A 208 8.60 -13.58 -14.17
CA ASN A 208 8.71 -15.04 -14.08
C ASN A 208 7.42 -15.75 -13.61
N ARG A 209 6.30 -15.04 -13.42
CA ARG A 209 5.06 -15.61 -12.82
C ARG A 209 4.39 -16.72 -13.65
N HIS A 210 4.77 -16.86 -14.92
CA HIS A 210 4.24 -17.86 -15.85
C HIS A 210 5.09 -19.13 -15.92
N GLN A 211 6.29 -19.12 -15.31
CA GLN A 211 7.15 -20.30 -15.18
C GLN A 211 6.68 -21.16 -14.00
#